data_AF-A0AAN9YQC0-F1
#
_entry.id   AF-A0AAN9YQC0-F1
#
_cell.length_a   1.000
_cell.length_b   1.000
_cell.length_c   1.000
_cell.angle_alpha   90.00
_cell.angle_beta   90.00
_cell.angle_gamma   90.00
#
_symmetry.space_group_name_H-M   'P 1'
#
loop_
_entity.id
_entity.type
_entity.pdbx_description
1 polymer ?
#
loop_
_entity_poly.entity_id
_entity_poly.type
_entity_poly.pdbx_seq_one_letter_code
_entity_poly.pdbx_strand_id
1 'polypeptide(L)'
;MIDTSYLPDNDTLPNYRSGCCFEYMYGITFTIAESIQETCRLSEYIARYEASCEEIPDTLLQACEMLGDRLLSWSLSLEKVTSFPSDNTSGSMGDDAKMRTIFNHHAGAWHMAALIYYYQCIQRFRVEDLQEEIGFVAEHMHAVEDLKAACRSDRARRMAPITWPAFVASCDAAQGGQNRASWRRWWERVQQYNIANIQRQWETVQQIWRRKDELEETGCASQSWLQIFHDLEFHLLLI
;
A
#
# COMPACT_ATOMS: atom_id res chain seq x y z
N MET A 1 8.13 34.18 51.11
CA MET A 1 9.30 33.36 50.75
C MET A 1 8.75 31.97 50.50
N ILE A 2 8.36 31.71 49.25
CA ILE A 2 7.70 30.47 48.82
C ILE A 2 8.71 29.72 47.95
N ASP A 3 8.94 28.48 48.36
CA ASP A 3 9.83 27.49 47.79
C ASP A 3 9.34 27.07 46.38
N THR A 4 10.12 27.35 45.36
CA THR A 4 9.82 27.06 43.94
C THR A 4 10.46 25.75 43.48
N SER A 5 10.39 24.69 44.29
CA SER A 5 10.93 23.36 43.98
C SER A 5 9.85 22.36 43.52
N TYR A 6 8.95 22.77 42.62
CA TYR A 6 8.09 21.85 41.86
C TYR A 6 7.70 22.48 40.52
N LEU A 7 8.63 22.44 39.57
CA LEU A 7 8.32 22.49 38.14
C LEU A 7 8.83 21.18 37.56
N PRO A 8 7.98 20.26 37.09
CA PRO A 8 8.46 19.13 36.31
C PRO A 8 9.04 19.67 35.00
N ASP A 9 10.30 19.32 34.74
CA ASP A 9 10.98 19.56 33.47
C ASP A 9 10.08 19.12 32.31
N ASN A 10 9.76 20.06 31.42
CA ASN A 10 8.85 19.86 30.29
C ASN A 10 9.52 19.20 29.07
N ASP A 11 10.64 18.49 29.29
CA ASP A 11 11.44 17.84 28.23
C ASP A 11 11.65 16.36 28.57
N THR A 12 10.60 15.55 28.48
CA THR A 12 10.70 14.08 28.30
C THR A 12 9.33 13.45 28.03
N LEU A 13 8.70 13.82 26.92
CA LEU A 13 7.75 12.92 26.27
C LEU A 13 8.47 12.27 25.09
N PRO A 14 8.80 10.97 25.15
CA PRO A 14 9.44 10.32 24.01
C PRO A 14 8.45 10.30 22.85
N ASN A 15 8.88 10.88 21.73
CA ASN A 15 8.21 10.94 20.44
C ASN A 15 8.07 9.53 19.77
N TYR A 16 7.88 8.48 20.57
CA TYR A 16 8.17 7.07 20.25
C TYR A 16 6.93 6.22 19.94
N ARG A 17 5.72 6.78 19.79
CA ARG A 17 4.49 5.96 19.75
C ARG A 17 3.66 6.00 18.47
N SER A 18 4.14 6.59 17.38
CA SER A 18 3.37 6.60 16.12
C SER A 18 3.62 5.37 15.24
N GLY A 19 4.89 4.98 14.99
CA GLY A 19 5.22 3.91 14.02
C GLY A 19 4.77 2.49 14.42
N CYS A 20 4.89 2.14 15.70
CA CYS A 20 4.58 0.80 16.22
C CYS A 20 3.12 0.37 15.97
N CYS A 21 2.19 1.33 15.90
CA CYS A 21 0.78 1.03 15.70
C CYS A 21 0.48 0.64 14.24
N PHE A 22 1.13 1.29 13.27
CA PHE A 22 0.94 1.04 11.84
C PHE A 22 1.56 -0.29 11.40
N GLU A 23 2.76 -0.58 11.91
CA GLU A 23 3.46 -1.84 11.66
C GLU A 23 2.59 -3.04 12.09
N TYR A 24 2.01 -2.94 13.29
CA TYR A 24 1.22 -4.02 13.87
C TYR A 24 -0.18 -4.15 13.24
N MET A 25 -0.87 -3.03 12.99
CA MET A 25 -2.26 -3.06 12.49
C MET A 25 -2.37 -3.24 10.99
N TYR A 26 -1.47 -2.63 10.22
CA TYR A 26 -1.58 -2.54 8.76
C TYR A 26 -0.41 -3.17 8.04
N GLY A 27 0.62 -3.67 8.74
CA GLY A 27 1.78 -4.29 8.12
C GLY A 27 2.58 -3.34 7.22
N ILE A 28 2.45 -2.03 7.46
CA ILE A 28 3.11 -0.95 6.72
C ILE A 28 4.13 -0.27 7.64
N THR A 29 5.24 0.18 7.06
CA THR A 29 6.22 0.99 7.78
C THR A 29 5.84 2.47 7.72
N PHE A 30 6.34 3.25 8.68
CA PHE A 30 6.08 4.69 8.70
C PHE A 30 6.56 5.38 7.42
N THR A 31 7.75 5.04 6.93
CA THR A 31 8.32 5.62 5.71
C THR A 31 7.42 5.41 4.50
N ILE A 32 6.90 4.19 4.30
CA ILE A 32 6.01 3.90 3.18
C ILE A 32 4.66 4.63 3.34
N ALA A 33 4.10 4.68 4.56
CA ALA A 33 2.89 5.44 4.82
C ALA A 33 3.05 6.94 4.50
N GLU A 34 4.18 7.52 4.89
CA GLU A 34 4.54 8.91 4.59
C GLU A 34 4.70 9.13 3.09
N SER A 35 5.40 8.24 2.38
CA SER A 35 5.55 8.31 0.93
C SER A 35 4.22 8.24 0.19
N ILE A 36 3.26 7.42 0.62
CA ILE A 36 1.92 7.38 0.03
C ILE A 36 1.21 8.73 0.22
N GLN A 37 1.24 9.29 1.42
CA GLN A 37 0.64 10.59 1.69
C GLN A 37 1.29 11.71 0.86
N GLU A 38 2.61 11.66 0.71
CA GLU A 38 3.36 12.62 -0.09
C GLU A 38 3.03 12.49 -1.59
N THR A 39 2.89 11.26 -2.10
CA THR A 39 2.39 11.01 -3.48
C THR A 39 1.04 11.70 -3.69
N CYS A 40 0.08 11.54 -2.77
CA CYS A 40 -1.22 12.21 -2.87
C CYS A 40 -1.06 13.73 -2.96
N ARG A 41 -0.32 14.34 -2.02
CA ARG A 41 -0.12 15.80 -1.99
C ARG A 41 0.54 16.33 -3.26
N LEU A 42 1.61 15.69 -3.71
CA LEU A 42 2.32 16.10 -4.92
C LEU A 42 1.43 15.96 -6.16
N SER A 43 0.66 14.87 -6.26
CA SER A 43 -0.30 14.68 -7.36
C SER A 43 -1.39 15.75 -7.40
N GLU A 44 -1.90 16.18 -6.24
CA GLU A 44 -2.89 17.26 -6.15
C GLU A 44 -2.30 18.61 -6.59
N TYR A 45 -1.05 18.91 -6.23
CA TYR A 45 -0.37 20.11 -6.71
C TYR A 45 -0.18 20.07 -8.22
N ILE A 46 0.33 18.96 -8.77
CA ILE A 46 0.49 18.78 -10.22
C ILE A 46 -0.86 19.00 -10.93
N ALA A 47 -1.92 18.33 -10.47
CA ALA A 47 -3.25 18.46 -11.06
C ALA A 47 -3.77 19.90 -11.02
N ARG A 48 -3.47 20.67 -9.96
CA ARG A 48 -3.84 22.09 -9.86
C ARG A 48 -3.12 22.95 -10.89
N TYR A 49 -1.81 22.78 -11.06
CA TYR A 49 -1.04 23.53 -12.06
C TYR A 49 -1.52 23.22 -13.48
N GLU A 50 -1.80 21.96 -13.76
CA GLU A 50 -2.33 21.53 -15.07
C GLU A 50 -3.72 22.09 -15.34
N ALA A 51 -4.61 22.08 -14.35
CA ALA A 51 -5.94 22.68 -14.47
C ALA A 51 -5.89 24.19 -14.73
N SER A 52 -4.92 24.89 -14.13
CA SER A 52 -4.67 26.31 -14.36
C SER A 52 -3.89 26.61 -15.64
N CYS A 53 -3.40 25.59 -16.36
CA CYS A 53 -2.48 25.73 -17.49
C CYS A 53 -1.21 26.54 -17.14
N GLU A 54 -0.75 26.42 -15.90
CA GLU A 54 0.47 27.05 -15.39
C GLU A 54 1.66 26.09 -15.52
N GLU A 55 2.87 26.65 -15.65
CA GLU A 55 4.09 25.86 -15.64
C GLU A 55 4.35 25.29 -14.23
N ILE A 56 4.68 24.01 -14.17
CA ILE A 56 4.98 23.32 -12.91
C ILE A 56 6.35 23.80 -12.41
N PRO A 57 6.46 24.35 -11.19
CA PRO A 57 7.74 24.83 -10.67
C PRO A 57 8.79 23.73 -10.56
N ASP A 58 10.05 24.04 -10.88
CA ASP A 58 11.19 23.11 -10.75
C ASP A 58 11.30 22.51 -9.34
N THR A 59 10.97 23.28 -8.30
CA THR A 59 10.99 22.79 -6.92
C THR A 59 9.97 21.68 -6.66
N LEU A 60 8.83 21.72 -7.36
CA LEU A 60 7.80 20.68 -7.27
C LEU A 60 8.24 19.43 -8.04
N LEU A 61 8.83 19.60 -9.22
CA LEU A 61 9.41 18.48 -9.99
C LEU A 61 10.53 17.80 -9.20
N GLN A 62 11.42 18.57 -8.57
CA GLN A 62 12.48 18.04 -7.71
C GLN A 62 11.91 17.25 -6.52
N ALA A 63 10.84 17.74 -5.88
CA ALA A 63 10.18 17.00 -4.80
C ALA A 63 9.62 15.65 -5.28
N CYS A 64 9.06 15.61 -6.50
CA CYS A 64 8.60 14.37 -7.12
C CYS A 64 9.74 13.37 -7.35
N GLU A 65 10.86 13.83 -7.90
CA GLU A 65 12.06 13.00 -8.11
C GLU A 65 12.62 12.46 -6.80
N MET A 66 12.74 13.31 -5.77
CA MET A 66 13.22 12.90 -4.44
C MET A 66 12.32 11.85 -3.78
N LEU A 67 11.01 11.93 -3.99
CA LEU A 67 10.07 10.89 -3.55
C LEU A 67 10.31 9.58 -4.30
N GLY A 68 10.49 9.64 -5.63
CA GLY A 68 10.84 8.49 -6.45
C GLY A 68 12.13 7.80 -6.00
N ASP A 69 13.19 8.57 -5.78
CA ASP A 69 14.49 8.06 -5.30
C ASP A 69 14.36 7.36 -3.94
N ARG A 70 13.58 7.93 -3.03
CA ARG A 70 13.31 7.33 -1.71
C ARG A 70 12.54 6.02 -1.83
N LEU A 71 11.51 5.96 -2.69
CA LEU A 71 10.75 4.72 -2.93
C LEU A 71 11.63 3.65 -3.59
N LEU A 72 12.48 4.01 -4.53
CA LEU A 72 13.38 3.08 -5.24
C LEU A 72 14.54 2.58 -4.37
N SER A 73 15.06 3.41 -3.47
CA SER A 73 16.14 3.05 -2.55
C SER A 73 15.63 2.40 -1.25
N TRP A 74 14.32 2.30 -1.07
CA TRP A 74 13.73 1.71 0.13
C TRP A 74 14.10 0.24 0.28
N SER A 75 14.36 -0.16 1.51
CA SER A 75 14.49 -1.56 1.90
C SER A 75 14.03 -1.73 3.33
N LEU A 76 13.32 -2.83 3.61
CA LEU A 76 12.87 -3.15 4.96
C LEU A 76 14.03 -3.27 5.97
N SER A 77 15.23 -3.60 5.53
CA SER A 77 16.40 -3.68 6.42
C SER A 77 16.85 -2.33 6.97
N LEU A 78 16.46 -1.22 6.34
CA LEU A 78 16.76 0.14 6.78
C LEU A 78 15.72 0.65 7.78
N GLU A 79 14.61 -0.06 7.94
CA GLU A 79 13.49 0.35 8.78
C GLU A 79 13.70 -0.04 10.25
N LYS A 80 13.32 0.87 11.15
CA LYS A 80 13.35 0.62 12.60
C LYS A 80 12.06 -0.03 13.06
N VAL A 81 11.83 -1.27 12.65
CA VAL A 81 10.65 -2.04 13.05
C VAL A 81 10.80 -2.48 14.50
N THR A 82 9.90 -2.01 15.37
CA THR A 82 9.98 -2.25 16.82
C THR A 82 8.86 -3.15 17.34
N SER A 83 7.88 -3.45 16.48
CA SER A 83 6.67 -4.19 16.83
C SER A 83 6.86 -5.71 17.00
N PHE A 84 8.01 -6.24 16.58
CA PHE A 84 8.34 -7.67 16.68
C PHE A 84 9.63 -7.83 17.50
N PRO A 85 9.60 -8.49 18.66
CA PRO A 85 10.79 -8.71 19.47
C PRO A 85 11.91 -9.40 18.67
N SER A 86 13.14 -8.89 18.80
CA SER A 86 14.34 -9.59 18.34
C SER A 86 14.55 -10.80 19.25
N ASP A 87 14.66 -12.00 18.67
CA ASP A 87 14.63 -13.29 19.39
C ASP A 87 15.81 -13.47 20.35
N ASN A 88 15.50 -13.68 21.64
CA ASN A 88 16.24 -14.61 22.52
C ASN A 88 15.54 -14.92 23.87
N THR A 89 14.26 -14.62 24.07
CA THR A 89 13.55 -14.98 25.32
C THR A 89 12.21 -15.67 25.08
N SER A 90 12.19 -16.97 25.36
CA SER A 90 11.05 -17.86 25.65
C SER A 90 10.32 -18.56 24.48
N GLY A 91 10.46 -19.89 24.44
CA GLY A 91 9.43 -20.95 24.22
C GLY A 91 8.42 -20.94 23.05
N SER A 92 8.09 -19.80 22.45
CA SER A 92 7.05 -19.62 21.41
C SER A 92 7.65 -19.25 20.04
N MET A 93 8.87 -19.74 19.78
CA MET A 93 9.73 -19.35 18.65
C MET A 93 9.07 -19.55 17.26
N GLY A 94 8.08 -20.43 17.15
CA GLY A 94 7.46 -20.80 15.87
C GLY A 94 6.38 -19.85 15.36
N ASP A 95 5.59 -19.21 16.23
CA ASP A 95 4.48 -18.35 15.81
C ASP A 95 4.92 -16.89 15.65
N ASP A 96 5.85 -16.40 16.49
CA ASP A 96 6.41 -15.05 16.37
C ASP A 96 7.29 -14.90 15.11
N ALA A 97 8.07 -15.93 14.77
CA ALA A 97 8.81 -15.98 13.52
C ALA A 97 7.88 -15.91 12.30
N LYS A 98 6.74 -16.61 12.33
CA LYS A 98 5.74 -16.56 11.25
C LYS A 98 5.05 -15.22 11.16
N MET A 99 4.69 -14.59 12.28
CA MET A 99 4.14 -13.24 12.28
C MET A 99 5.12 -12.23 11.67
N ARG A 100 6.41 -12.35 11.99
CA ARG A 100 7.46 -11.54 11.37
C ARG A 100 7.57 -11.81 9.86
N THR A 101 7.46 -13.06 9.41
CA THR A 101 7.42 -13.37 7.97
C THR A 101 6.18 -12.77 7.30
N ILE A 102 5.01 -12.86 7.91
CA ILE A 102 3.77 -12.24 7.41
C ILE A 102 3.95 -10.71 7.29
N PHE A 103 4.53 -10.08 8.32
CA PHE A 103 4.84 -8.66 8.29
C PHE A 103 5.81 -8.31 7.16
N ASN A 104 6.89 -9.07 6.96
CA ASN A 104 7.83 -8.82 5.87
C ASN A 104 7.14 -8.86 4.49
N HIS A 105 6.23 -9.83 4.28
CA HIS A 105 5.47 -9.86 3.03
C HIS A 105 4.50 -8.69 2.91
N HIS A 106 3.81 -8.30 3.98
CA HIS A 106 2.97 -7.11 3.95
C HIS A 106 3.77 -5.84 3.64
N ALA A 107 4.91 -5.64 4.29
CA ALA A 107 5.77 -4.47 4.04
C ALA A 107 6.25 -4.43 2.59
N GLY A 108 6.64 -5.57 2.02
CA GLY A 108 6.99 -5.68 0.60
C GLY A 108 5.82 -5.36 -0.33
N ALA A 109 4.62 -5.88 -0.05
CA ALA A 109 3.41 -5.56 -0.82
C ALA A 109 3.08 -4.07 -0.78
N TRP A 110 3.16 -3.45 0.41
CA TRP A 110 2.93 -2.02 0.58
C TRP A 110 3.94 -1.16 -0.17
N HIS A 111 5.23 -1.51 -0.10
CA HIS A 111 6.29 -0.80 -0.82
C HIS A 111 6.06 -0.82 -2.33
N MET A 112 5.86 -2.01 -2.90
CA MET A 112 5.65 -2.15 -4.35
C MET A 112 4.34 -1.50 -4.82
N ALA A 113 3.28 -1.58 -4.02
CA ALA A 113 2.03 -0.86 -4.32
C ALA A 113 2.19 0.66 -4.22
N ALA A 114 2.97 1.18 -3.26
CA ALA A 114 3.28 2.59 -3.16
C ALA A 114 4.09 3.09 -4.37
N LEU A 115 5.01 2.25 -4.88
CA LEU A 115 5.78 2.53 -6.08
C LEU A 115 4.89 2.59 -7.34
N ILE A 116 4.00 1.60 -7.52
CA ILE A 116 2.97 1.62 -8.59
C ILE A 116 2.13 2.90 -8.50
N TYR A 117 1.62 3.20 -7.30
CA TYR A 117 0.78 4.37 -7.06
C TYR A 117 1.50 5.68 -7.39
N TYR A 118 2.76 5.82 -6.99
CA TYR A 118 3.62 6.94 -7.36
C TYR A 118 3.78 7.08 -8.87
N TYR A 119 4.12 5.98 -9.56
CA TYR A 119 4.32 6.00 -11.01
C TYR A 119 3.08 6.41 -11.78
N GLN A 120 1.90 6.08 -11.28
CA GLN A 120 0.65 6.43 -11.94
C GLN A 120 0.15 7.83 -11.61
N CYS A 121 0.30 8.27 -10.36
CA CYS A 121 -0.17 9.58 -9.94
C CYS A 121 0.72 10.71 -10.45
N ILE A 122 2.04 10.47 -10.50
CA ILE A 122 3.03 11.52 -10.76
C ILE A 122 3.71 11.32 -12.12
N GLN A 123 4.28 10.13 -12.36
CA GLN A 123 5.11 9.89 -13.55
C GLN A 123 4.32 9.50 -14.80
N ARG A 124 3.04 9.13 -14.65
CA ARG A 124 2.13 8.67 -15.72
C ARG A 124 2.69 7.52 -16.55
N PHE A 125 3.34 6.57 -15.87
CA PHE A 125 3.87 5.38 -16.55
C PHE A 125 2.75 4.57 -17.19
N ARG A 126 3.11 3.88 -18.27
CA ARG A 126 2.20 2.95 -18.90
C ARG A 126 2.07 1.71 -18.02
N VAL A 127 0.85 1.16 -17.96
CA VAL A 127 0.55 -0.01 -17.15
C VAL A 127 1.35 -1.24 -17.61
N GLU A 128 1.70 -1.31 -18.89
CA GLU A 128 2.52 -2.40 -19.44
C GLU A 128 3.92 -2.43 -18.84
N ASP A 129 4.46 -1.27 -18.45
CA ASP A 129 5.79 -1.14 -17.85
C ASP A 129 5.79 -1.51 -16.36
N LEU A 130 4.62 -1.67 -15.73
CA LEU A 130 4.45 -1.94 -14.30
C LEU A 130 4.08 -3.41 -13.99
N GLN A 131 4.07 -4.29 -15.00
CA GLN A 131 3.58 -5.66 -14.83
C GLN A 131 4.46 -6.51 -13.89
N GLU A 132 5.74 -6.17 -13.76
CA GLU A 132 6.64 -6.86 -12.84
C GLU A 132 6.29 -6.50 -11.39
N GLU A 133 6.15 -5.20 -11.08
CA GLU A 133 5.78 -4.69 -9.76
C GLU A 133 4.41 -5.22 -9.33
N ILE A 134 3.44 -5.24 -10.25
CA ILE A 134 2.10 -5.81 -10.02
C ILE A 134 2.19 -7.30 -9.67
N GLY A 135 3.10 -8.03 -10.33
CA GLY A 135 3.40 -9.43 -10.05
C GLY A 135 3.95 -9.62 -8.64
N PHE A 136 4.94 -8.81 -8.24
CA PHE A 136 5.53 -8.88 -6.89
C PHE A 136 4.52 -8.58 -5.79
N VAL A 137 3.63 -7.60 -5.98
CA VAL A 137 2.54 -7.37 -5.02
C VAL A 137 1.67 -8.62 -4.90
N ALA A 138 1.32 -9.29 -6.01
CA ALA A 138 0.53 -10.52 -5.96
C ALA A 138 1.26 -11.66 -5.22
N GLU A 139 2.56 -11.85 -5.46
CA GLU A 139 3.38 -12.86 -4.79
C GLU A 139 3.39 -12.67 -3.27
N HIS A 140 3.66 -11.45 -2.81
CA HIS A 140 3.62 -11.13 -1.38
C HIS A 140 2.24 -11.37 -0.78
N MET A 141 1.17 -10.94 -1.47
CA MET A 141 -0.19 -11.04 -0.97
C MET A 141 -0.71 -12.48 -0.92
N HIS A 142 -0.32 -13.35 -1.87
CA HIS A 142 -0.60 -14.79 -1.80
C HIS A 142 0.20 -15.47 -0.68
N ALA A 143 1.50 -15.14 -0.55
CA ALA A 143 2.35 -15.72 0.48
C ALA A 143 1.84 -15.45 1.90
N VAL A 144 1.30 -14.25 2.16
CA VAL A 144 0.62 -13.93 3.42
C VAL A 144 -0.52 -14.91 3.70
N GLU A 145 -1.41 -15.11 2.73
CA GLU A 145 -2.59 -15.96 2.93
C GLU A 145 -2.22 -17.44 3.05
N ASP A 146 -1.13 -17.89 2.42
CA ASP A 146 -0.56 -19.23 2.59
C ASP A 146 0.02 -19.41 3.99
N LEU A 147 0.77 -18.42 4.50
CA LEU A 147 1.29 -18.42 5.86
C LEU A 147 0.18 -18.44 6.90
N LYS A 148 -0.89 -17.66 6.70
CA LYS A 148 -2.06 -17.67 7.59
C LYS A 148 -2.74 -19.04 7.61
N ALA A 149 -2.94 -19.67 6.45
CA ALA A 149 -3.53 -21.01 6.36
C ALA A 149 -2.67 -22.09 7.04
N ALA A 150 -1.34 -21.97 6.93
CA ALA A 150 -0.39 -22.89 7.56
C ALA A 150 -0.17 -22.63 9.07
N CYS A 151 -0.58 -21.47 9.59
CA CYS A 151 -0.51 -21.19 11.03
C CYS A 151 -1.50 -22.07 11.80
N ARG A 152 -1.07 -22.58 12.96
CA ARG A 152 -1.95 -23.28 13.90
C ARG A 152 -2.62 -22.32 14.87
N SER A 153 -2.03 -21.15 15.07
CA SER A 153 -2.61 -20.09 15.90
C SER A 153 -3.82 -19.48 15.21
N ASP A 154 -4.88 -19.38 16.00
CA ASP A 154 -6.14 -18.79 15.62
C ASP A 154 -6.00 -17.26 15.38
N ARG A 155 -5.06 -16.62 16.09
CA ARG A 155 -4.73 -15.20 15.93
C ARG A 155 -4.31 -14.86 14.51
N ALA A 156 -3.38 -15.62 13.92
CA ALA A 156 -2.89 -15.35 12.57
C ALA A 156 -3.96 -15.62 11.51
N ARG A 157 -4.77 -16.67 11.68
CA ARG A 157 -5.86 -17.03 10.75
C ARG A 157 -6.99 -15.99 10.71
N ARG A 158 -7.22 -15.29 11.81
CA ARG A 158 -8.27 -14.26 11.91
C ARG A 158 -7.78 -12.87 11.52
N MET A 159 -6.51 -12.67 11.20
CA MET A 159 -6.03 -11.38 10.73
C MET A 159 -6.69 -11.06 9.40
N ALA A 160 -7.52 -10.01 9.40
CA ALA A 160 -8.14 -9.50 8.19
C ALA A 160 -7.05 -9.22 7.14
N PRO A 161 -7.33 -9.50 5.85
CA PRO A 161 -6.40 -9.16 4.79
C PRO A 161 -6.36 -7.63 4.64
N ILE A 162 -5.14 -7.11 4.48
CA ILE A 162 -4.91 -5.72 4.09
C ILE A 162 -5.20 -5.65 2.59
N THR A 163 -6.05 -4.72 2.17
CA THR A 163 -6.54 -4.74 0.80
C THR A 163 -6.05 -3.59 -0.07
N TRP A 164 -5.48 -2.51 0.48
CA TRP A 164 -5.00 -1.39 -0.33
C TRP A 164 -3.90 -1.80 -1.34
N PRO A 165 -2.85 -2.56 -0.97
CA PRO A 165 -1.85 -3.00 -1.95
C PRO A 165 -2.45 -3.86 -3.07
N ALA A 166 -3.36 -4.77 -2.70
CA ALA A 166 -4.06 -5.61 -3.65
C ALA A 166 -4.96 -4.80 -4.57
N PHE A 167 -5.65 -3.79 -4.04
CA PHE A 167 -6.52 -2.90 -4.81
C PHE A 167 -5.72 -2.14 -5.86
N VAL A 168 -4.66 -1.43 -5.47
CA VAL A 168 -3.79 -0.68 -6.39
C VAL A 168 -3.24 -1.59 -7.49
N ALA A 169 -2.56 -2.67 -7.12
CA ALA A 169 -1.93 -3.55 -8.11
C ALA A 169 -2.95 -4.27 -9.00
N SER A 170 -4.11 -4.66 -8.47
CA SER A 170 -5.14 -5.32 -9.27
C SER A 170 -5.81 -4.40 -10.26
N CYS A 171 -6.00 -3.10 -9.98
CA CYS A 171 -6.56 -2.13 -10.92
C CYS A 171 -5.75 -2.00 -12.23
N ASP A 172 -4.46 -2.34 -12.18
CA ASP A 172 -3.53 -2.31 -13.32
C ASP A 172 -3.15 -3.68 -13.88
N ALA A 173 -3.80 -4.73 -13.42
CA ALA A 173 -3.64 -6.03 -14.03
C ALA A 173 -4.22 -6.03 -15.47
N ALA A 174 -3.33 -6.06 -16.46
CA ALA A 174 -3.66 -5.97 -17.88
C ALA A 174 -4.58 -7.12 -18.36
N GLN A 175 -5.37 -6.84 -19.40
CA GLN A 175 -6.19 -7.85 -20.06
C GLN A 175 -5.30 -8.95 -20.66
N GLY A 176 -5.71 -10.22 -20.54
CA GLY A 176 -4.94 -11.35 -21.06
C GLY A 176 -3.62 -11.67 -20.33
N GLY A 177 -3.16 -10.82 -19.40
CA GLY A 177 -1.92 -11.03 -18.64
C GLY A 177 -2.05 -12.04 -17.49
N GLN A 178 -0.93 -12.68 -17.13
CA GLN A 178 -0.85 -13.63 -16.02
C GLN A 178 -1.28 -13.03 -14.66
N ASN A 179 -1.02 -11.73 -14.48
CA ASN A 179 -1.32 -11.00 -13.25
C ASN A 179 -2.82 -10.94 -12.96
N ARG A 180 -3.68 -10.73 -13.97
CA ARG A 180 -5.14 -10.62 -13.77
C ARG A 180 -5.73 -11.92 -13.23
N ALA A 181 -5.27 -13.06 -13.75
CA ALA A 181 -5.68 -14.37 -13.24
C ALA A 181 -5.19 -14.59 -11.79
N SER A 182 -3.97 -14.18 -11.46
CA SER A 182 -3.43 -14.24 -10.10
C SER A 182 -4.27 -13.41 -9.12
N TRP A 183 -4.58 -12.16 -9.49
CA TRP A 183 -5.39 -11.25 -8.67
C TRP A 183 -6.82 -11.74 -8.48
N ARG A 184 -7.44 -12.30 -9.52
CA ARG A 184 -8.77 -12.92 -9.40
C ARG A 184 -8.78 -14.00 -8.31
N ARG A 185 -7.81 -14.92 -8.34
CA ARG A 185 -7.69 -15.98 -7.33
C ARG A 185 -7.49 -15.41 -5.93
N TRP A 186 -6.69 -14.35 -5.80
CA TRP A 186 -6.46 -13.70 -4.51
C TRP A 186 -7.75 -13.09 -3.95
N TRP A 187 -8.45 -12.28 -4.76
CA TRP A 187 -9.70 -11.63 -4.37
C TRP A 187 -10.80 -12.62 -4.03
N GLU A 188 -10.92 -13.72 -4.78
CA GLU A 188 -11.84 -14.82 -4.48
C GLU A 188 -11.50 -15.50 -3.15
N ARG A 189 -10.21 -15.77 -2.90
CA ARG A 189 -9.74 -16.38 -1.64
C ARG A 189 -10.08 -15.53 -0.42
N VAL A 190 -9.90 -14.21 -0.49
CA VAL A 190 -10.16 -13.33 0.66
C VAL A 190 -11.65 -13.05 0.92
N GLN A 191 -12.57 -13.51 0.08
CA GLN A 191 -14.00 -13.42 0.38
C GLN A 191 -14.38 -14.26 1.62
N GLN A 192 -13.61 -15.31 1.94
CA GLN A 192 -13.85 -16.16 3.11
C GLN A 192 -13.84 -15.42 4.45
N TYR A 193 -13.22 -14.23 4.51
CA TYR A 193 -13.20 -13.39 5.70
C TYR A 193 -14.57 -12.72 5.98
N ASN A 194 -15.52 -12.77 5.04
CA ASN A 194 -16.88 -12.21 5.17
C ASN A 194 -16.90 -10.72 5.55
N ILE A 195 -15.93 -9.95 5.07
CA ILE A 195 -15.84 -8.51 5.29
C ILE A 195 -16.46 -7.80 4.08
N ALA A 196 -17.61 -7.15 4.27
CA ALA A 196 -18.36 -6.49 3.19
C ALA A 196 -17.53 -5.49 2.36
N ASN A 197 -16.56 -4.83 2.98
CA ASN A 197 -15.66 -3.90 2.27
C ASN A 197 -14.78 -4.60 1.23
N ILE A 198 -14.34 -5.83 1.49
CA ILE A 198 -13.51 -6.61 0.56
C ILE A 198 -14.32 -6.95 -0.69
N GLN A 199 -15.58 -7.34 -0.52
CA GLN A 199 -16.47 -7.61 -1.64
C GLN A 199 -16.66 -6.36 -2.51
N ARG A 200 -16.93 -5.19 -1.90
CA ARG A 200 -17.11 -3.93 -2.65
C ARG A 200 -15.85 -3.52 -3.41
N GLN A 201 -14.68 -3.66 -2.80
CA GLN A 201 -13.41 -3.38 -3.47
C GLN A 201 -13.19 -4.32 -4.67
N TRP A 202 -13.52 -5.61 -4.51
CA TRP A 202 -13.43 -6.55 -5.61
C TRP A 202 -14.38 -6.22 -6.77
N GLU A 203 -15.63 -5.89 -6.47
CA GLU A 203 -16.61 -5.41 -7.46
C GLU A 203 -16.11 -4.16 -8.21
N THR A 204 -15.41 -3.27 -7.51
CA THR A 204 -14.81 -2.06 -8.08
C THR A 204 -13.66 -2.39 -9.03
N VAL A 205 -12.75 -3.29 -8.63
CA VAL A 205 -11.66 -3.78 -9.50
C VAL A 205 -12.21 -4.41 -10.77
N GLN A 206 -13.26 -5.22 -10.65
CA GLN A 206 -13.93 -5.83 -11.81
C GLN A 206 -14.56 -4.79 -12.74
N GLN A 207 -15.13 -3.71 -12.21
CA GLN A 207 -15.67 -2.61 -13.01
C GLN A 207 -14.56 -1.86 -13.75
N ILE A 208 -13.45 -1.58 -13.08
CA ILE A 208 -12.26 -0.96 -13.68
C ILE A 208 -11.74 -1.84 -14.83
N TRP A 209 -11.63 -3.15 -14.62
CA TRP A 209 -11.22 -4.07 -15.68
C TRP A 209 -12.16 -4.04 -16.87
N ARG A 210 -13.48 -4.14 -16.66
CA ARG A 210 -14.45 -4.07 -17.77
C ARG A 210 -14.31 -2.80 -18.58
N ARG A 211 -14.20 -1.65 -17.93
CA ARG A 211 -14.07 -0.36 -18.62
C ARG A 211 -12.73 -0.23 -19.36
N LYS A 212 -11.63 -0.73 -18.80
CA LYS A 212 -10.33 -0.78 -19.51
C LYS A 212 -10.41 -1.68 -20.74
N ASP A 213 -11.02 -2.86 -20.61
CA ASP A 213 -11.19 -3.81 -21.71
C ASP A 213 -12.06 -3.20 -22.84
N GLU A 214 -13.17 -2.52 -22.50
CA GLU A 214 -14.02 -1.82 -23.48
C GLU A 214 -13.29 -0.68 -24.21
N LEU A 215 -12.44 0.08 -23.51
CA LEU A 215 -11.63 1.13 -24.12
C LEU A 215 -10.58 0.55 -25.08
N GLU A 216 -9.96 -0.58 -24.72
CA GLU A 216 -9.01 -1.28 -25.57
C GLU A 216 -9.68 -1.84 -26.83
N GLU A 217 -10.85 -2.46 -26.70
CA GLU A 217 -11.64 -2.99 -27.82
C GLU A 217 -12.11 -1.91 -28.81
N THR A 218 -12.45 -0.72 -28.29
CA THR A 218 -12.86 0.43 -29.12
C THR A 218 -11.69 1.23 -29.70
N GLY A 219 -10.45 0.88 -29.37
CA GLY A 219 -9.24 1.60 -29.79
C GLY A 219 -9.13 3.01 -29.20
N CYS A 220 -9.84 3.28 -28.09
CA CYS A 220 -9.75 4.54 -27.37
C CYS A 220 -8.40 4.62 -26.60
N ALA A 221 -7.96 5.83 -26.27
CA ALA A 221 -6.76 6.00 -25.45
C ALA A 221 -6.95 5.31 -24.09
N SER A 222 -5.91 4.60 -23.61
CA SER A 222 -5.94 3.94 -22.31
C SER A 222 -6.14 4.97 -21.20
N GLN A 223 -7.18 4.77 -20.39
CA GLN A 223 -7.44 5.60 -19.22
C GLN A 223 -6.77 4.98 -17.99
N SER A 224 -6.21 5.84 -17.12
CA SER A 224 -5.72 5.40 -15.81
C SER A 224 -6.89 4.93 -14.95
N TRP A 225 -6.69 3.90 -14.12
CA TRP A 225 -7.74 3.47 -13.21
C TRP A 225 -8.13 4.57 -12.21
N LEU A 226 -7.24 5.51 -11.90
CA LEU A 226 -7.54 6.66 -11.05
C LEU A 226 -8.63 7.54 -11.66
N GLN A 227 -8.56 7.75 -12.98
CA GLN A 227 -9.58 8.50 -13.73
C GLN A 227 -10.89 7.73 -13.76
N ILE A 228 -10.84 6.43 -14.09
CA ILE A 228 -12.02 5.56 -14.09
C ILE A 228 -12.67 5.53 -12.71
N PHE A 229 -11.88 5.42 -11.65
CA PHE A 229 -12.36 5.39 -10.27
C PHE A 229 -13.02 6.70 -9.85
N HIS A 230 -12.43 7.84 -10.22
CA HIS A 230 -13.02 9.16 -9.99
C HIS A 230 -14.35 9.33 -10.75
N ASP A 231 -14.41 8.92 -12.02
CA ASP A 231 -15.62 8.97 -12.85
C ASP A 231 -16.77 8.11 -12.32
N LEU A 232 -16.46 7.06 -11.55
CA LEU A 232 -17.45 6.17 -10.99
C LEU A 232 -18.06 6.68 -9.65
N GLU A 233 -17.74 7.92 -9.23
CA GLU A 233 -18.26 8.59 -8.00
C GLU A 233 -18.15 7.73 -6.71
N PHE A 234 -17.15 6.86 -6.62
CA PHE A 234 -17.02 5.99 -5.45
C PHE A 234 -16.44 6.73 -4.24
N HIS A 235 -17.27 6.94 -3.22
CA HIS A 235 -16.84 7.27 -1.86
C HIS A 235 -16.27 6.02 -1.17
N LEU A 236 -15.18 5.48 -1.69
CA LEU A 236 -14.39 4.47 -0.99
C LEU A 236 -13.39 5.22 -0.12
N LEU A 237 -13.66 5.24 1.20
CA LEU A 237 -12.65 5.57 2.20
C LEU A 237 -11.56 4.50 2.12
N LEU A 238 -10.53 4.78 1.31
CA LEU A 238 -9.24 4.14 1.38
C LEU A 238 -8.43 4.90 2.42
N ILE A 239 -8.67 4.60 3.72
CA ILE A 239 -7.76 4.61 4.89
C ILE A 239 -8.58 4.04 6.06
#